data_AF-A0A193C2X7-F1
#
_entry.id   AF-A0A193C2X7-F1
#
_cell.length_a   1.000
_cell.length_b   1.000
_cell.length_c   1.000
_cell.angle_alpha   90.00
_cell.angle_beta   90.00
_cell.angle_gamma   90.00
#
_symmetry.space_group_name_H-M   'P 1'
#
loop_
_entity.id
_entity.type
_entity.pdbx_description
1 polymer ?
#
loop_
_entity_poly.entity_id
_entity_poly.type
_entity_poly.pdbx_seq_one_letter_code
_entity_poly.pdbx_strand_id
1 'polypeptide(L)'
;MRTAEVARRSGYSVQQVRNLERDGVLPAAARTPSGYRIHGEIHLRSALAYRAFAAGVGPVEAKRIVRAAHREPVARLLALLDAAHAGLHAERSDLREAREAVRVISAELIGDVRGSDSMSVSELATALGLRPSTLRHWDAEGLVVPDRDPRGTRRYTPAQVRDARIVHQLRLAGYRVAPLRALMPELRRSRRLEDVATALEAREAAITARSRALFDGTAALSGLVSGNDG
;
A
#
# COMPACT_ATOMS: atom_id res chain seq x y z
N MET A 1 -7.50 -4.74 -35.82
CA MET A 1 -8.42 -5.44 -34.88
C MET A 1 -9.67 -4.60 -34.66
N ARG A 2 -10.84 -5.23 -34.41
CA ARG A 2 -12.05 -4.51 -33.97
C ARG A 2 -12.07 -4.35 -32.44
N THR A 3 -12.92 -3.47 -31.90
CA THR A 3 -13.02 -3.23 -30.45
C THR A 3 -13.30 -4.51 -29.64
N ALA A 4 -14.12 -5.42 -30.18
CA ALA A 4 -14.44 -6.69 -29.54
C ALA A 4 -13.21 -7.61 -29.39
N GLU A 5 -12.26 -7.54 -30.32
CA GLU A 5 -11.04 -8.31 -30.28
C GLU A 5 -10.05 -7.75 -29.24
N VAL A 6 -9.92 -6.43 -29.16
CA VAL A 6 -9.14 -5.77 -28.10
C VAL A 6 -9.72 -6.10 -26.73
N ALA A 7 -11.04 -6.04 -26.58
CA ALA A 7 -11.75 -6.42 -25.36
C ALA A 7 -11.41 -7.85 -24.94
N ARG A 8 -11.57 -8.83 -25.84
CA ARG A 8 -11.24 -10.23 -25.59
C ARG A 8 -9.77 -10.44 -25.21
N ARG A 9 -8.83 -9.86 -25.96
CA ARG A 9 -7.38 -10.05 -25.74
C ARG A 9 -6.87 -9.34 -24.47
N SER A 10 -7.48 -8.21 -24.08
CA SER A 10 -7.12 -7.48 -22.86
C SER A 10 -7.82 -7.99 -21.59
N GLY A 11 -8.90 -8.77 -21.75
CA GLY A 11 -9.76 -9.19 -20.66
C GLY A 11 -10.74 -8.10 -20.19
N TYR A 12 -10.98 -7.08 -21.01
CA TYR A 12 -11.94 -6.02 -20.73
C TYR A 12 -13.24 -6.18 -21.51
N SER A 13 -14.30 -5.51 -21.06
CA SER A 13 -15.51 -5.36 -21.85
C SER A 13 -15.30 -4.35 -22.99
N VAL A 14 -16.11 -4.46 -24.05
CA VAL A 14 -16.11 -3.49 -25.16
C VAL A 14 -16.35 -2.07 -24.65
N GLN A 15 -17.25 -1.90 -23.67
CA GLN A 15 -17.52 -0.59 -23.09
C GLN A 15 -16.31 -0.05 -22.32
N GLN A 16 -15.58 -0.91 -21.62
CA GLN A 16 -14.36 -0.49 -20.93
C GLN A 16 -13.27 -0.05 -21.91
N VAL A 17 -13.09 -0.76 -23.04
CA VAL A 17 -12.16 -0.33 -24.09
C VAL A 17 -12.53 1.06 -24.62
N ARG A 18 -13.83 1.33 -24.85
CA ARG A 18 -14.32 2.66 -25.27
C ARG A 18 -14.09 3.73 -24.21
N ASN A 19 -14.31 3.40 -22.93
CA ASN A 19 -14.04 4.33 -21.82
C ASN A 19 -12.56 4.68 -21.76
N LEU A 20 -11.66 3.70 -21.94
CA LEU A 20 -10.22 3.94 -21.93
C LEU A 20 -9.75 4.77 -23.15
N GLU A 21 -10.35 4.58 -24.33
CA GLU A 21 -10.13 5.45 -25.50
C GLU A 21 -10.59 6.89 -25.23
N ARG A 22 -11.81 7.07 -24.70
CA ARG A 22 -12.33 8.40 -24.32
C ARG A 22 -11.46 9.07 -23.27
N ASP A 23 -11.00 8.29 -22.29
CA ASP A 23 -10.11 8.76 -21.24
C ASP A 23 -8.66 8.90 -21.77
N GLY A 24 -8.36 8.70 -23.06
CA GLY A 24 -7.02 8.89 -23.63
C GLY A 24 -5.96 7.92 -23.13
N VAL A 25 -6.36 6.84 -22.47
CA VAL A 25 -5.48 5.73 -22.08
C VAL A 25 -5.13 4.90 -23.31
N LEU A 26 -6.10 4.68 -24.21
CA LEU A 26 -5.81 4.24 -25.57
C LEU A 26 -5.70 5.48 -26.45
N PRO A 27 -4.82 5.48 -27.47
CA PRO A 27 -4.85 6.50 -28.50
C PRO A 27 -6.18 6.45 -29.27
N ALA A 28 -6.49 7.53 -29.99
CA ALA A 28 -7.69 7.60 -30.81
C ALA A 28 -7.65 6.54 -31.91
N ALA A 29 -8.69 5.70 -31.98
CA ALA A 29 -8.79 4.66 -32.99
C ALA A 29 -9.08 5.27 -34.37
N ALA A 30 -8.39 4.77 -35.40
CA ALA A 30 -8.75 5.06 -36.78
C ALA A 30 -10.15 4.53 -37.10
N ARG A 31 -10.77 5.02 -38.18
CA ARG A 31 -12.10 4.57 -38.60
C ARG A 31 -12.07 4.03 -40.03
N THR A 32 -12.89 3.02 -40.29
CA THR A 32 -13.20 2.57 -41.66
C THR A 32 -14.00 3.65 -42.39
N PRO A 33 -14.08 3.60 -43.74
CA PRO A 33 -15.01 4.45 -44.50
C PRO A 33 -16.48 4.32 -44.04
N SER A 34 -16.85 3.13 -43.55
CA SER A 34 -18.17 2.84 -42.96
C SER A 34 -18.32 3.29 -41.49
N GLY A 35 -17.32 3.95 -40.90
CA GLY A 35 -17.38 4.55 -39.56
C GLY A 35 -17.01 3.63 -38.39
N TYR A 36 -16.62 2.37 -38.63
CA TYR A 36 -16.23 1.42 -37.58
C TYR A 36 -14.80 1.70 -37.08
N ARG A 37 -14.57 1.53 -35.77
CA ARG A 37 -13.23 1.70 -35.15
C ARG A 37 -12.27 0.58 -35.55
N ILE A 38 -11.05 0.97 -35.90
CA ILE A 38 -9.91 0.10 -36.19
C ILE A 38 -8.85 0.31 -35.11
N HIS A 39 -8.54 -0.76 -34.40
CA HIS A 39 -7.51 -0.79 -33.37
C HIS A 39 -6.27 -1.53 -33.87
N GLY A 40 -5.10 -0.90 -33.70
CA GLY A 40 -3.79 -1.53 -33.89
C GLY A 40 -3.23 -2.15 -32.60
N GLU A 41 -2.05 -2.77 -32.69
CA GLU A 41 -1.38 -3.43 -31.55
C GLU A 41 -1.08 -2.46 -30.40
N ILE A 42 -0.80 -1.19 -30.71
CA ILE A 42 -0.67 -0.11 -29.71
C ILE A 42 -1.88 -0.04 -28.76
N HIS A 43 -3.11 -0.18 -29.26
CA HIS A 43 -4.31 -0.10 -28.44
C HIS A 43 -4.42 -1.28 -27.48
N LEU A 44 -4.01 -2.48 -27.92
CA LEU A 44 -3.98 -3.66 -27.07
C LEU A 44 -2.91 -3.55 -26.00
N ARG A 45 -1.69 -3.13 -26.37
CA ARG A 45 -0.58 -2.92 -25.43
C ARG A 45 -0.94 -1.86 -24.39
N SER A 46 -1.56 -0.75 -24.77
CA SER A 46 -2.05 0.27 -23.82
C SER A 46 -3.12 -0.29 -22.88
N ALA A 47 -4.04 -1.12 -23.38
CA ALA A 47 -5.07 -1.75 -22.54
C ALA A 47 -4.49 -2.76 -21.54
N LEU A 48 -3.51 -3.58 -21.97
CA LEU A 48 -2.79 -4.52 -21.10
C LEU A 48 -1.95 -3.79 -20.06
N ALA A 49 -1.21 -2.76 -20.48
CA ALA A 49 -0.42 -1.90 -19.59
C ALA A 49 -1.33 -1.24 -18.53
N TYR A 50 -2.43 -0.62 -18.95
CA TYR A 50 -3.38 -0.01 -18.02
C TYR A 50 -3.92 -1.02 -17.01
N ARG A 51 -4.29 -2.23 -17.44
CA ARG A 51 -4.81 -3.26 -16.55
C ARG A 51 -3.79 -3.66 -15.50
N ALA A 52 -2.56 -3.90 -15.91
CA ALA A 52 -1.48 -4.30 -15.03
C ALA A 52 -1.13 -3.17 -14.04
N PHE A 53 -0.99 -1.92 -14.52
CA PHE A 53 -0.76 -0.78 -13.62
C PHE A 53 -1.92 -0.50 -12.69
N ALA A 54 -3.16 -0.66 -13.13
CA ALA A 54 -4.32 -0.45 -12.26
C ALA A 54 -4.32 -1.44 -11.09
N ALA A 55 -3.83 -2.67 -11.30
CA ALA A 55 -3.63 -3.64 -10.22
C ALA A 55 -2.42 -3.29 -9.32
N GLY A 56 -1.35 -2.71 -9.88
CA GLY A 56 -0.13 -2.37 -9.13
C GLY A 56 -0.18 -1.06 -8.33
N VAL A 57 -0.68 0.01 -8.95
CA VAL A 57 -0.64 1.39 -8.41
C VAL A 57 -2.01 2.05 -8.32
N GLY A 58 -3.07 1.32 -8.68
CA GLY A 58 -4.42 1.84 -8.72
C GLY A 58 -4.79 2.55 -10.04
N PRO A 59 -6.10 2.73 -10.31
CA PRO A 59 -6.59 3.15 -11.62
C PRO A 59 -6.20 4.60 -11.97
N VAL A 60 -6.13 5.51 -11.00
CA VAL A 60 -5.81 6.93 -11.24
C VAL A 60 -4.37 7.05 -11.75
N GLU A 61 -3.42 6.44 -11.04
CA GLU A 61 -2.01 6.49 -11.41
C GLU A 61 -1.73 5.71 -12.70
N ALA A 62 -2.41 4.57 -12.89
CA ALA A 62 -2.35 3.83 -14.14
C ALA A 62 -2.77 4.66 -15.36
N LYS A 63 -3.83 5.47 -15.26
CA LYS A 63 -4.21 6.39 -16.36
C LYS A 63 -3.11 7.40 -16.64
N ARG A 64 -2.48 7.97 -15.60
CA ARG A 64 -1.39 8.95 -15.75
C ARG A 64 -0.20 8.33 -16.48
N ILE A 65 0.28 7.19 -16.01
CA ILE A 65 1.40 6.46 -16.59
C ILE A 65 1.16 6.15 -18.08
N VAL A 66 0.03 5.53 -18.42
CA VAL A 66 -0.23 5.11 -19.81
C VAL A 66 -0.49 6.32 -20.73
N ARG A 67 -1.14 7.38 -20.25
CA ARG A 67 -1.29 8.62 -21.03
C ARG A 67 0.05 9.29 -21.32
N ALA A 68 0.94 9.34 -20.34
CA ALA A 68 2.27 9.92 -20.49
C ALA A 68 3.07 9.18 -21.59
N ALA A 69 2.95 7.85 -21.65
CA ALA A 69 3.59 7.05 -22.70
C ALA A 69 3.14 7.40 -24.13
N HIS A 70 2.01 8.08 -24.32
CA HIS A 70 1.49 8.48 -25.62
C HIS A 70 1.71 9.96 -25.97
N ARG A 71 1.91 10.82 -24.97
CA ARG A 71 1.75 12.28 -25.14
C ARG A 71 2.87 13.10 -24.52
N GLU A 72 3.71 12.49 -23.70
CA GLU A 72 4.73 13.18 -22.93
C GLU A 72 6.13 12.67 -23.31
N PRO A 73 7.19 13.49 -23.12
CA PRO A 73 8.56 13.02 -23.29
C PRO A 73 8.85 11.79 -22.45
N VAL A 74 9.65 10.86 -22.96
CA VAL A 74 9.97 9.59 -22.28
C VAL A 74 10.49 9.80 -20.85
N ALA A 75 11.25 10.86 -20.61
CA ALA A 75 11.74 11.23 -19.27
C ALA A 75 10.62 11.37 -18.23
N ARG A 76 9.46 11.89 -18.62
CA ARG A 76 8.32 12.08 -17.72
C ARG A 76 7.60 10.77 -17.40
N LEU A 77 7.50 9.87 -18.39
CA LEU A 77 7.02 8.50 -18.18
C LEU A 77 7.93 7.76 -17.19
N LEU A 78 9.25 7.80 -17.40
CA LEU A 78 10.23 7.14 -16.54
C LEU A 78 10.14 7.63 -15.10
N ALA A 79 10.03 8.96 -14.89
CA ALA A 79 9.86 9.53 -13.55
C ALA A 79 8.58 9.04 -12.83
N LEU A 80 7.48 8.80 -13.55
CA LEU A 80 6.26 8.22 -12.96
C LEU A 80 6.46 6.76 -12.56
N LEU A 81 7.19 5.98 -13.37
CA LEU A 81 7.52 4.59 -13.05
C LEU A 81 8.48 4.51 -11.85
N ASP A 82 9.46 5.40 -11.76
CA ASP A 82 10.39 5.48 -10.62
C ASP A 82 9.63 5.78 -9.32
N ALA A 83 8.70 6.74 -9.36
CA ALA A 83 7.85 7.05 -8.20
C ALA A 83 7.00 5.86 -7.76
N ALA A 84 6.44 5.10 -8.71
CA ALA A 84 5.69 3.88 -8.42
C ALA A 84 6.55 2.78 -7.77
N HIS A 85 7.77 2.55 -8.30
CA HIS A 85 8.72 1.61 -7.70
C HIS A 85 9.17 2.05 -6.31
N ALA A 86 9.44 3.35 -6.12
CA ALA A 86 9.82 3.91 -4.82
C ALA A 86 8.70 3.73 -3.78
N GLY A 87 7.43 3.90 -4.17
CA GLY A 87 6.28 3.62 -3.30
C GLY A 87 6.24 2.16 -2.84
N LEU A 88 6.35 1.21 -3.76
CA LEU A 88 6.39 -0.23 -3.41
C LEU A 88 7.62 -0.58 -2.56
N HIS A 89 8.78 0.04 -2.83
CA HIS A 89 9.97 -0.16 -2.03
C HIS A 89 9.78 0.34 -0.60
N ALA A 90 9.19 1.52 -0.41
CA ALA A 90 8.87 2.06 0.91
C ALA A 90 7.94 1.10 1.67
N GLU A 91 6.88 0.61 1.03
CA GLU A 91 5.97 -0.36 1.64
C GLU A 91 6.66 -1.68 2.05
N ARG A 92 7.58 -2.19 1.22
CA ARG A 92 8.40 -3.38 1.58
C ARG A 92 9.31 -3.11 2.75
N SER A 93 9.87 -1.90 2.82
CA SER A 93 10.75 -1.52 3.93
C SER A 93 9.99 -1.36 5.23
N ASP A 94 8.82 -0.74 5.20
CA ASP A 94 7.91 -0.67 6.35
C ASP A 94 7.49 -2.08 6.82
N LEU A 95 7.16 -2.97 5.88
CA LEU A 95 6.80 -4.35 6.19
C LEU A 95 7.97 -5.13 6.83
N ARG A 96 9.21 -4.95 6.34
CA ARG A 96 10.39 -5.60 6.92
C ARG A 96 10.62 -5.14 8.35
N GLU A 97 10.53 -3.83 8.59
CA GLU A 97 10.63 -3.25 9.93
C GLU A 97 9.50 -3.78 10.83
N ALA A 98 8.26 -3.91 10.32
CA ALA A 98 7.14 -4.48 11.06
C ALA A 98 7.33 -5.98 11.40
N ARG A 99 7.85 -6.80 10.48
CA ARG A 99 8.12 -8.23 10.72
C ARG A 99 9.20 -8.43 11.78
N GLU A 100 10.26 -7.63 11.73
CA GLU A 100 11.36 -7.70 12.69
C GLU A 100 10.84 -7.30 14.09
N ALA A 101 10.01 -6.25 14.15
CA ALA A 101 9.35 -5.84 15.38
C ALA A 101 8.52 -6.99 16.00
N VAL A 102 7.67 -7.66 15.21
CA VAL A 102 6.88 -8.81 15.70
C VAL A 102 7.76 -9.93 16.23
N ARG A 103 8.92 -10.21 15.61
CA ARG A 103 9.85 -11.23 16.13
C ARG A 103 10.40 -10.87 17.51
N VAL A 104 10.81 -9.61 17.70
CA VAL A 104 11.30 -9.13 18.99
C VAL A 104 10.23 -9.25 20.06
N ILE A 105 9.00 -8.79 19.77
CA ILE A 105 7.86 -8.90 20.70
C ILE A 105 7.57 -10.36 21.06
N SER A 106 7.54 -11.27 20.08
CA SER A 106 7.26 -12.69 20.31
C SER A 106 8.30 -13.35 21.22
N ALA A 107 9.56 -12.93 21.13
CA ALA A 107 10.62 -13.42 22.02
C ALA A 107 10.44 -12.93 23.46
N GLU A 108 9.89 -11.73 23.66
CA GLU A 108 9.74 -11.09 24.99
C GLU A 108 8.40 -11.44 25.70
N LEU A 109 7.29 -11.61 24.96
CA LEU A 109 5.96 -11.88 25.53
C LEU A 109 5.80 -13.25 26.22
N ILE A 110 6.82 -14.12 26.16
CA ILE A 110 6.89 -15.35 26.96
C ILE A 110 6.98 -15.02 28.48
N GLY A 111 7.28 -13.76 28.86
CA GLY A 111 7.61 -13.39 30.23
C GLY A 111 6.53 -12.82 31.16
N ASP A 112 5.50 -12.09 30.69
CA ASP A 112 4.79 -11.23 31.67
C ASP A 112 3.39 -10.75 31.24
N VAL A 113 2.33 -11.42 31.72
CA VAL A 113 0.97 -10.85 31.73
C VAL A 113 0.37 -11.00 33.13
N ARG A 114 0.36 -9.89 33.88
CA ARG A 114 -0.54 -9.67 35.02
C ARG A 114 -1.49 -8.53 34.68
N GLY A 115 -2.79 -8.75 34.89
CA GLY A 115 -3.82 -7.75 34.64
C GLY A 115 -4.85 -7.71 35.76
N SER A 116 -5.00 -6.53 36.36
CA SER A 116 -6.27 -5.99 36.87
C SER A 116 -6.07 -4.51 37.21
N ASP A 117 -6.47 -3.63 36.29
CA ASP A 117 -6.93 -2.24 36.47
C ASP A 117 -6.57 -1.34 35.28
N SER A 118 -7.46 -0.39 34.96
CA SER A 118 -7.20 0.67 33.97
C SER A 118 -6.23 1.70 34.53
N MET A 119 -5.20 2.06 33.77
CA MET A 119 -4.17 3.00 34.21
C MET A 119 -4.41 4.41 33.66
N SER A 120 -4.15 5.44 34.45
CA SER A 120 -3.97 6.81 33.97
C SER A 120 -2.67 6.96 33.17
N VAL A 121 -2.53 8.07 32.43
CA VAL A 121 -1.30 8.39 31.70
C VAL A 121 -0.06 8.44 32.62
N SER A 122 -0.20 8.91 33.85
CA SER A 122 0.91 9.00 34.81
C SER A 122 1.29 7.62 35.35
N GLU A 123 0.31 6.80 35.71
CA GLU A 123 0.56 5.44 36.21
C GLU A 123 1.23 4.56 35.14
N LEU A 124 0.73 4.62 33.90
CA LEU A 124 1.32 3.88 32.78
C LEU A 124 2.74 4.38 32.46
N ALA A 125 2.96 5.70 32.50
CA ALA A 125 4.29 6.27 32.28
C ALA A 125 5.29 5.77 33.34
N THR A 126 4.91 5.79 34.61
CA THR A 126 5.72 5.27 35.71
C THR A 126 6.00 3.78 35.54
N ALA A 127 4.99 2.97 35.22
CA ALA A 127 5.14 1.53 35.05
C ALA A 127 6.08 1.14 33.88
N LEU A 128 6.20 2.00 32.87
CA LEU A 128 7.09 1.81 31.72
C LEU A 128 8.42 2.57 31.84
N GLY A 129 8.66 3.29 32.94
CA GLY A 129 9.84 4.16 33.07
C GLY A 129 9.91 5.28 32.03
N LEU A 130 8.76 5.77 31.55
CA LEU A 130 8.63 6.80 30.53
C LEU A 130 8.19 8.14 31.11
N ARG A 131 8.39 9.23 30.35
CA ARG A 131 7.73 10.51 30.64
C ARG A 131 6.29 10.47 30.14
N PRO A 132 5.31 11.07 30.85
CA PRO A 132 3.93 11.17 30.36
C PRO A 132 3.80 11.86 28.99
N SER A 133 4.72 12.78 28.66
CA SER A 133 4.79 13.41 27.33
C SER A 133 5.05 12.41 26.21
N THR A 134 5.79 11.32 26.46
CA THR A 134 6.04 10.26 25.50
C THR A 134 4.74 9.53 25.16
N LEU A 135 3.93 9.17 26.16
CA LEU A 135 2.62 8.54 25.92
C LEU A 135 1.64 9.47 25.20
N ARG A 136 1.67 10.78 25.47
CA ARG A 136 0.87 11.77 24.72
C ARG A 136 1.32 11.88 23.27
N HIS A 137 2.62 11.81 23.02
CA HIS A 137 3.15 11.77 21.66
C HIS A 137 2.71 10.49 20.95
N TRP A 138 2.78 9.33 21.61
CA TRP A 138 2.30 8.07 21.03
C TRP A 138 0.79 8.04 20.75
N ASP A 139 -0.02 8.71 21.58
CA ASP A 139 -1.44 8.96 21.30
C ASP A 139 -1.62 9.81 20.03
N ALA A 140 -0.91 10.94 19.93
CA ALA A 140 -0.95 11.81 18.74
C ALA A 140 -0.50 11.08 17.45
N GLU A 141 0.49 10.19 17.56
CA GLU A 141 0.99 9.37 16.46
C GLU A 141 0.14 8.12 16.20
N GLY A 142 -0.90 7.87 16.99
CA GLY A 142 -1.80 6.72 16.86
C GLY A 142 -1.21 5.38 17.31
N LEU A 143 -0.03 5.37 17.94
CA LEU A 143 0.67 4.16 18.40
C LEU A 143 0.02 3.54 19.63
N VAL A 144 -0.50 4.35 20.55
CA VAL A 144 -1.25 3.90 21.73
C VAL A 144 -2.43 4.83 21.92
N VAL A 145 -3.64 4.36 21.63
CA VAL A 145 -4.85 5.19 21.64
C VAL A 145 -5.60 4.93 22.96
N PRO A 146 -5.61 5.89 23.91
CA PRO A 146 -6.35 5.76 25.17
C PRO A 146 -7.85 6.02 25.00
N ASP A 147 -8.63 5.51 25.94
CA ASP A 147 -10.00 5.97 26.16
C ASP A 147 -9.97 7.30 26.93
N ARG A 148 -11.10 8.00 26.96
CA ARG A 148 -11.29 9.20 27.78
C ARG A 148 -12.39 8.99 28.80
N ASP A 149 -12.13 9.39 30.04
CA ASP A 149 -13.15 9.41 31.09
C ASP A 149 -14.16 10.56 30.89
N PRO A 150 -15.24 10.64 31.68
CA PRO A 150 -16.22 11.73 31.56
C PRO A 150 -15.66 13.15 31.78
N ARG A 151 -14.47 13.26 32.38
CA ARG A 151 -13.75 14.54 32.57
C ARG A 151 -12.77 14.83 31.42
N GLY A 152 -12.72 13.97 30.39
CA GLY A 152 -11.82 14.08 29.24
C GLY A 152 -10.39 13.56 29.50
N THR A 153 -10.14 12.91 30.64
CA THR A 153 -8.82 12.42 31.04
C THR A 153 -8.50 11.09 30.36
N ARG A 154 -7.26 10.92 29.88
CA ARG A 154 -6.79 9.69 29.25
C ARG A 154 -6.75 8.53 30.24
N ARG A 155 -7.42 7.42 29.89
CA ARG A 155 -7.34 6.14 30.60
C ARG A 155 -6.98 5.01 29.64
N TYR A 156 -6.13 4.12 30.11
CA TYR A 156 -5.62 2.98 29.35
C TYR A 156 -6.20 1.71 29.95
N THR A 157 -7.04 1.02 29.18
CA THR A 157 -7.51 -0.33 29.51
C THR A 157 -6.35 -1.32 29.50
N PRO A 158 -6.49 -2.51 30.11
CA PRO A 158 -5.44 -3.54 30.07
C PRO A 158 -4.95 -3.86 28.65
N ALA A 159 -5.83 -3.82 27.64
CA ALA A 159 -5.46 -3.99 26.24
C ALA A 159 -4.58 -2.83 25.72
N GLN A 160 -4.94 -1.58 26.05
CA GLN A 160 -4.13 -0.40 25.68
C GLN A 160 -2.81 -0.34 26.45
N VAL A 161 -2.74 -0.88 27.67
CA VAL A 161 -1.49 -1.06 28.42
C VAL A 161 -0.60 -2.10 27.76
N ARG A 162 -1.16 -3.22 27.28
CA ARG A 162 -0.44 -4.20 26.46
C ARG A 162 0.14 -3.54 25.21
N ASP A 163 -0.66 -2.76 24.49
CA ASP A 163 -0.19 -1.99 23.33
C ASP A 163 0.98 -1.06 23.69
N ALA A 164 0.89 -0.34 24.80
CA ALA A 164 1.94 0.56 25.25
C ALA A 164 3.24 -0.16 25.63
N ARG A 165 3.14 -1.34 26.27
CA ARG A 165 4.29 -2.21 26.54
C ARG A 165 4.97 -2.64 25.24
N ILE A 166 4.17 -3.08 24.27
CA ILE A 166 4.68 -3.47 22.95
C ILE A 166 5.41 -2.31 22.26
N VAL A 167 4.78 -1.12 22.20
CA VAL A 167 5.40 0.07 21.61
C VAL A 167 6.68 0.43 22.36
N HIS A 168 6.69 0.36 23.69
CA HIS A 168 7.87 0.66 24.50
C HIS A 168 9.05 -0.27 24.20
N GLN A 169 8.83 -1.58 24.17
CA GLN A 169 9.90 -2.54 23.89
C GLN A 169 10.47 -2.37 22.49
N LEU A 170 9.61 -2.18 21.49
CA LEU A 170 10.07 -1.92 20.14
C LEU A 170 10.85 -0.60 20.03
N ARG A 171 10.47 0.43 20.78
CA ARG A 171 11.24 1.66 20.81
C ARG A 171 12.62 1.46 21.46
N LEU A 172 12.74 0.59 22.46
CA LEU A 172 14.04 0.20 23.05
C LEU A 172 14.91 -0.58 22.07
N ALA A 173 14.31 -1.48 21.28
CA ALA A 173 14.99 -2.23 20.22
C ALA A 173 15.35 -1.38 18.98
N GLY A 174 15.15 -0.05 19.02
CA GLY A 174 15.60 0.89 17.99
C GLY A 174 14.60 1.15 16.86
N TYR A 175 13.37 0.64 16.94
CA TYR A 175 12.39 0.83 15.87
C TYR A 175 11.88 2.27 15.80
N ARG A 176 11.72 2.81 14.58
CA ARG A 176 11.19 4.16 14.31
C ARG A 176 9.65 4.20 14.47
N VAL A 177 9.09 5.41 14.65
CA VAL A 177 7.64 5.62 14.87
C VAL A 177 6.79 5.19 13.66
N ALA A 178 7.25 5.48 12.43
CA ALA A 178 6.46 5.22 11.23
C ALA A 178 6.12 3.72 11.01
N PRO A 179 7.07 2.77 11.12
CA PRO A 179 6.76 1.34 11.06
C PRO A 179 5.80 0.87 12.15
N LEU A 180 5.98 1.38 13.38
CA LEU A 180 5.09 1.05 14.50
C LEU A 180 3.67 1.51 14.19
N ARG A 181 3.51 2.68 13.58
CA ARG A 181 2.20 3.21 13.18
C ARG A 181 1.49 2.31 12.17
N ALA A 182 2.25 1.68 11.27
CA ALA A 182 1.72 0.72 10.31
C ALA A 182 1.35 -0.62 10.97
N LEU A 183 2.11 -1.06 11.98
CA LEU A 183 1.95 -2.36 12.64
C LEU A 183 0.85 -2.38 13.73
N MET A 184 0.75 -1.32 14.54
CA MET A 184 -0.15 -1.30 15.71
C MET A 184 -1.64 -1.57 15.39
N PRO A 185 -2.23 -1.09 14.28
CA PRO A 185 -3.60 -1.44 13.92
C PRO A 185 -3.81 -2.94 13.70
N GLU A 186 -2.81 -3.65 13.18
CA GLU A 186 -2.87 -5.10 12.98
C GLU A 186 -2.77 -5.83 14.33
N LEU A 187 -1.84 -5.42 15.19
CA LEU A 187 -1.68 -5.95 16.56
C LEU A 187 -2.94 -5.81 17.42
N ARG A 188 -3.66 -4.69 17.30
CA ARG A 188 -4.90 -4.44 18.07
C ARG A 188 -6.07 -5.33 17.65
N ARG A 189 -6.19 -5.64 16.36
CA ARG A 189 -7.28 -6.49 15.84
C ARG A 189 -7.04 -7.95 16.18
N SER A 190 -5.78 -8.34 16.28
CA SER A 190 -5.34 -9.68 16.56
C SER A 190 -5.31 -9.96 18.06
N ARG A 191 -5.94 -11.05 18.51
CA ARG A 191 -5.83 -11.46 19.91
C ARG A 191 -4.49 -12.16 20.18
N ARG A 192 -3.93 -12.80 19.14
CA ARG A 192 -2.69 -13.59 19.17
C ARG A 192 -1.64 -13.05 18.21
N LEU A 193 -0.36 -13.32 18.50
CA LEU A 193 0.76 -12.95 17.62
C LEU A 193 0.72 -13.72 16.28
N GLU A 194 0.19 -14.95 16.26
CA GLU A 194 0.08 -15.72 15.01
C GLU A 194 -0.85 -15.03 13.98
N ASP A 195 -1.93 -14.40 14.45
CA ASP A 195 -2.86 -13.64 13.60
C ASP A 195 -2.14 -12.44 12.94
N VAL A 196 -1.17 -11.85 13.64
CA VAL A 196 -0.35 -10.74 13.15
C VAL A 196 0.65 -11.23 12.11
N ALA A 197 1.34 -12.34 12.38
CA ALA A 197 2.24 -12.95 11.40
C ALA A 197 1.51 -13.27 10.09
N THR A 198 0.31 -13.85 10.19
CA THR A 198 -0.58 -14.15 9.04
C THR A 198 -0.96 -12.89 8.27
N ALA A 199 -1.31 -11.79 8.97
CA ALA A 199 -1.63 -10.51 8.33
C ALA A 199 -0.43 -9.91 7.59
N LEU A 200 0.77 -9.97 8.18
CA LEU A 200 2.01 -9.49 7.56
C LEU A 200 2.40 -10.32 6.32
N GLU A 201 2.18 -11.64 6.35
CA GLU A 201 2.36 -12.50 5.17
C GLU A 201 1.38 -12.17 4.05
N ALA A 202 0.10 -11.98 4.38
CA ALA A 202 -0.90 -11.54 3.41
C ALA A 202 -0.54 -10.19 2.78
N ARG A 203 -0.02 -9.25 3.58
CA ARG A 203 0.48 -7.95 3.11
C ARG A 203 1.70 -8.11 2.19
N GLU A 204 2.63 -9.00 2.51
CA GLU A 204 3.77 -9.31 1.65
C GLU A 204 3.34 -9.86 0.28
N ALA A 205 2.40 -10.80 0.29
CA ALA A 205 1.82 -11.38 -0.91
C ALA A 205 1.14 -10.30 -1.77
N ALA A 206 0.39 -9.38 -1.14
CA ALA A 206 -0.24 -8.26 -1.83
C ALA A 206 0.78 -7.29 -2.45
N ILE A 207 1.84 -6.93 -1.74
CA ILE A 207 2.92 -6.08 -2.28
C ILE A 207 3.63 -6.79 -3.44
N THR A 208 3.84 -8.10 -3.33
CA THR A 208 4.47 -8.92 -4.38
C THR A 208 3.60 -9.02 -5.64
N ALA A 209 2.30 -9.25 -5.48
CA ALA A 209 1.36 -9.23 -6.59
C ALA A 209 1.34 -7.86 -7.29
N ARG A 210 1.35 -6.75 -6.53
CA ARG A 210 1.42 -5.40 -7.09
C ARG A 210 2.75 -5.09 -7.79
N SER A 211 3.87 -5.55 -7.22
CA SER A 211 5.19 -5.44 -7.86
C SER A 211 5.23 -6.18 -9.19
N ARG A 212 4.66 -7.40 -9.23
CA ARG A 212 4.57 -8.17 -10.48
C ARG A 212 3.68 -7.48 -11.51
N ALA A 213 2.55 -6.93 -11.09
CA ALA A 213 1.67 -6.18 -11.99
C ALA A 213 2.36 -4.92 -12.56
N LEU A 214 3.18 -4.23 -11.78
CA LEU A 214 3.98 -3.10 -12.26
C LEU A 214 5.04 -3.54 -13.29
N PHE A 215 5.69 -4.69 -13.06
CA PHE A 215 6.62 -5.31 -14.01
C PHE A 215 5.94 -5.67 -15.33
N ASP A 216 4.82 -6.39 -15.27
CA ASP A 216 4.05 -6.80 -16.46
C ASP A 216 3.54 -5.57 -17.26
N GLY A 217 3.11 -4.52 -16.54
CA GLY A 217 2.68 -3.25 -17.17
C GLY A 217 3.82 -2.52 -17.88
N THR A 218 5.01 -2.53 -17.30
CA THR A 218 6.22 -1.93 -17.90
C THR A 218 6.64 -2.68 -19.15
N ALA A 219 6.57 -4.02 -19.15
CA ALA A 219 6.83 -4.84 -20.35
C ALA A 219 5.84 -4.51 -21.49
N ALA A 220 4.55 -4.34 -21.18
CA ALA A 220 3.55 -3.94 -22.16
C ALA A 220 3.81 -2.51 -22.71
N LEU A 221 4.28 -1.58 -21.88
CA LEU A 221 4.65 -0.21 -22.30
C LEU A 221 5.94 -0.15 -23.12
N SER A 222 6.96 -0.95 -22.81
CA SER A 222 8.23 -0.91 -23.54
C SER A 222 8.02 -1.14 -25.03
N GLY A 223 7.09 -2.03 -25.39
CA GLY A 223 6.71 -2.26 -26.78
C GLY A 223 5.96 -1.08 -27.44
N LEU A 224 5.51 -0.07 -26.69
CA LEU A 224 4.94 1.17 -27.23
C LEU A 224 6.03 2.20 -27.54
N VAL A 225 6.99 2.36 -26.62
CA VAL A 225 8.05 3.37 -26.72
C VAL A 225 9.04 3.02 -27.83
N SER A 226 9.49 1.76 -27.91
CA SER A 226 10.45 1.31 -28.94
C SER A 226 9.90 1.36 -30.38
N GLY A 227 8.58 1.53 -30.56
CA GLY A 227 7.96 1.69 -31.88
C GLY A 227 7.82 3.14 -32.34
N ASN A 228 8.22 4.11 -31.51
CA ASN A 228 8.07 5.54 -31.76
C ASN A 228 9.42 6.26 -32.02
N ASP A 229 10.53 5.51 -31.96
CA ASP A 229 11.91 5.95 -32.25
C ASP A 229 12.36 5.65 -33.70
N GLY A 230 11.42 5.43 -34.62
CA GLY A 230 11.66 5.21 -36.05
C GLY A 230 10.61 5.88 -36.92
#